data_AF-A0A420EEN0-F1
#
_entry.id   AF-A0A420EEN0-F1
#
_cell.length_a   1.000
_cell.length_b   1.000
_cell.length_c   1.000
_cell.angle_alpha   90.00
_cell.angle_beta   90.00
_cell.angle_gamma   90.00
#
_symmetry.space_group_name_H-M   'P 1'
#
loop_
_entity.id
_entity.type
_entity.pdbx_description
1 polymer ?
#
loop_
_entity_poly.entity_id
_entity_poly.type
_entity_poly.pdbx_seq_one_letter_code
_entity_poly.pdbx_strand_id
1 'polypeptide(L)'
;MTTSVLAALAAPSRRLEVVTPELVAESRRTLGRVLAESRRSARVTQDRLAVLVRWSRSSIANVEVGRQFAPREFWIACDVALGCEGALLAAWGRADALARRLREQEKEAQIRQLLAQPPPGCVCRELHRLLAESGWRS
;
A
#
# COMPACT_ATOMS: atom_id res chain seq x y z
N MET A 1 16.25 45.25 4.01
CA MET A 1 17.44 44.39 3.90
C MET A 1 17.30 43.29 4.94
N THR A 2 16.59 42.22 4.54
CA THR A 2 17.12 40.86 4.31
C THR A 2 17.44 40.10 5.59
N THR A 3 16.42 39.47 6.16
CA THR A 3 16.59 38.34 7.08
C THR A 3 15.78 37.16 6.56
N SER A 4 16.45 36.40 5.71
CA SER A 4 16.44 34.93 5.59
C SER A 4 15.11 34.17 5.40
N VAL A 5 14.90 33.73 4.16
CA VAL A 5 13.92 32.73 3.68
C VAL A 5 14.28 31.29 4.14
N LEU A 6 15.07 31.11 5.21
CA LEU A 6 15.66 29.82 5.60
C LEU A 6 15.03 29.20 6.85
N ALA A 7 13.71 29.33 7.00
CA ALA A 7 12.91 28.50 7.93
C ALA A 7 12.14 27.39 7.18
N ALA A 8 12.62 26.98 5.99
CA ALA A 8 11.94 26.07 5.07
C ALA A 8 12.54 24.65 4.98
N LEU A 9 13.45 24.23 5.87
CA LEU A 9 14.12 22.91 5.74
C LEU A 9 14.18 22.06 7.02
N ALA A 10 13.37 22.36 8.03
CA ALA A 10 13.04 21.37 9.04
C ALA A 10 11.80 20.59 8.57
N ALA A 11 11.97 19.79 7.49
CA ALA A 11 11.07 18.67 7.29
C ALA A 11 11.00 17.94 8.63
N PRO A 12 9.82 17.74 9.25
CA PRO A 12 9.77 16.94 10.46
C PRO A 12 10.46 15.66 10.09
N SER A 13 11.56 15.34 10.78
CA SER A 13 12.18 14.03 10.69
C SER A 13 11.11 13.07 11.20
N ARG A 14 10.25 12.65 10.26
CA ARG A 14 9.23 11.63 10.45
C ARG A 14 10.07 10.41 10.71
N ARG A 15 10.42 10.21 12.00
CA ARG A 15 11.05 9.00 12.50
C ARG A 15 10.36 7.89 11.74
N LEU A 16 11.11 7.19 10.89
CA LEU A 16 10.61 6.28 9.86
C LEU A 16 9.71 5.25 10.54
N GLU A 17 8.41 5.58 10.65
CA GLU A 17 7.49 4.75 11.38
C GLU A 17 7.33 3.49 10.54
N VAL A 18 7.69 2.36 11.14
CA VAL A 18 7.56 1.07 10.47
C VAL A 18 6.07 0.91 10.17
N VAL A 19 5.72 0.81 8.89
CA VAL A 19 4.32 0.62 8.51
C VAL A 19 4.06 -0.87 8.65
N THR A 20 3.14 -1.24 9.52
CA THR A 20 2.80 -2.65 9.72
C THR A 20 1.60 -3.05 8.84
N PRO A 21 1.42 -4.35 8.53
CA PRO A 21 0.22 -4.85 7.89
C PRO A 21 -1.08 -4.43 8.61
N GLU A 22 -1.06 -4.39 9.94
CA GLU A 22 -2.20 -4.01 10.78
C GLU A 22 -2.56 -2.53 10.60
N LEU A 23 -1.56 -1.65 10.50
CA LEU A 23 -1.76 -0.23 10.23
C LEU A 23 -2.38 -0.01 8.84
N VAL A 24 -1.91 -0.73 7.82
CA VAL A 24 -2.52 -0.69 6.48
C VAL A 24 -3.96 -1.19 6.52
N ALA A 25 -4.22 -2.30 7.23
CA ALA A 25 -5.56 -2.85 7.38
C ALA A 25 -6.51 -1.88 8.10
N GLU A 26 -6.06 -1.20 9.16
CA GLU A 26 -6.86 -0.19 9.86
C GLU A 26 -7.12 1.05 9.01
N SER A 27 -6.12 1.49 8.23
CA SER A 27 -6.30 2.58 7.28
C SER A 27 -7.36 2.25 6.23
N ARG A 28 -7.38 1.01 5.70
CA ARG A 28 -8.42 0.53 4.78
C ARG A 28 -9.80 0.48 5.42
N ARG A 29 -9.91 -0.01 6.66
CA ARG A 29 -11.18 0.00 7.41
C ARG A 29 -11.69 1.42 7.64
N THR A 30 -10.80 2.34 8.01
CA THR A 30 -11.12 3.76 8.17
C THR A 30 -11.63 4.37 6.87
N LEU A 31 -10.92 4.14 5.77
CA LEU A 31 -11.33 4.60 4.44
C LEU A 31 -12.71 4.05 4.04
N GLY A 32 -12.97 2.76 4.28
CA GLY A 32 -14.28 2.15 4.06
C GLY A 32 -15.40 2.78 4.89
N ARG A 33 -15.14 3.09 6.17
CA ARG A 33 -16.11 3.81 7.03
C ARG A 33 -16.42 5.20 6.50
N VAL A 34 -15.40 5.95 6.05
CA VAL A 34 -15.60 7.28 5.43
C VAL A 34 -16.48 7.19 4.19
N LEU A 35 -16.31 6.16 3.33
CA LEU A 35 -17.21 5.92 2.21
C LEU A 35 -18.65 5.66 2.67
N ALA A 36 -18.83 4.78 3.64
CA ALA A 36 -20.15 4.44 4.17
C ALA A 36 -20.86 5.64 4.81
N GLU A 37 -20.13 6.50 5.51
CA GLU A 37 -20.63 7.75 6.10
C GLU A 37 -20.99 8.79 5.04
N SER A 38 -20.12 8.99 4.05
CA SER A 38 -20.38 9.89 2.92
C SER A 38 -21.63 9.47 2.16
N ARG A 39 -21.75 8.16 1.88
CA ARG A 39 -22.92 7.58 1.23
C ARG A 39 -24.20 7.80 2.04
N ARG A 40 -24.16 7.55 3.35
CA ARG A 40 -25.32 7.77 4.24
C ARG A 40 -25.72 9.25 4.31
N SER A 41 -24.75 10.16 4.35
CA SER A 41 -24.98 11.61 4.36
C SER A 41 -25.65 12.08 3.07
N ALA A 42 -25.24 11.51 1.93
CA ALA A 42 -25.89 11.73 0.63
C ALA A 42 -27.22 10.97 0.46
N ARG A 43 -27.68 10.21 1.47
CA ARG A 43 -28.88 9.35 1.42
C ARG A 43 -28.89 8.35 0.26
N VAL A 44 -27.71 7.86 -0.13
CA VAL A 44 -27.54 6.87 -1.21
C VAL A 44 -27.47 5.46 -0.61
N THR A 45 -28.14 4.47 -1.23
CA THR A 45 -28.02 3.05 -0.81
C THR A 45 -26.79 2.40 -1.45
N GLN A 46 -26.32 1.27 -0.91
CA GLN A 46 -25.20 0.53 -1.53
C GLN A 46 -25.54 0.10 -2.97
N ASP A 47 -26.76 -0.37 -3.21
CA ASP A 47 -27.25 -0.72 -4.55
C ASP A 47 -27.27 0.48 -5.49
N ARG A 48 -27.71 1.65 -5.00
CA ARG A 48 -27.71 2.86 -5.83
C ARG A 48 -26.29 3.31 -6.15
N LEU A 49 -25.39 3.30 -5.17
CA LEU A 49 -23.99 3.65 -5.39
C LEU A 49 -23.34 2.67 -6.39
N ALA A 50 -23.58 1.38 -6.25
CA ALA A 50 -23.13 0.33 -7.16
C ALA A 50 -23.50 0.64 -8.62
N VAL A 51 -24.75 1.03 -8.88
CA VAL A 51 -25.19 1.46 -10.22
C VAL A 51 -24.45 2.72 -10.69
N LEU A 52 -24.33 3.74 -9.83
CA LEU A 52 -23.68 5.02 -10.18
C LEU A 52 -22.20 4.83 -10.55
N VAL A 53 -21.49 3.94 -9.87
CA VAL A 53 -20.06 3.70 -10.11
C VAL A 53 -19.78 2.51 -11.03
N ARG A 54 -20.81 1.77 -11.46
CA ARG A 54 -20.75 0.56 -12.30
C ARG A 54 -20.02 -0.62 -11.64
N TRP A 55 -20.25 -0.81 -10.35
CA TRP A 55 -19.72 -1.94 -9.57
C TRP A 55 -20.87 -2.80 -9.02
N SER A 56 -20.56 -3.96 -8.46
CA SER A 56 -21.56 -4.76 -7.74
C SER A 56 -21.81 -4.19 -6.34
N ARG A 57 -23.03 -4.37 -5.82
CA ARG A 57 -23.35 -4.01 -4.43
C ARG A 57 -22.49 -4.77 -3.41
N SER A 58 -22.13 -6.02 -3.69
CA SER A 58 -21.23 -6.80 -2.82
C SER A 58 -19.82 -6.21 -2.77
N SER A 59 -19.30 -5.69 -3.90
CA SER A 59 -18.04 -4.95 -3.89
C SER A 59 -18.13 -3.66 -3.08
N ILE A 60 -19.23 -2.90 -3.20
CA ILE A 60 -19.45 -1.71 -2.34
C ILE A 60 -19.40 -2.11 -0.86
N ALA A 61 -20.14 -3.16 -0.47
CA ALA A 61 -20.17 -3.63 0.91
C ALA A 61 -18.78 -4.06 1.41
N ASN A 62 -18.01 -4.78 0.59
CA ASN A 62 -16.66 -5.22 0.96
C ASN A 62 -15.66 -4.06 1.09
N VAL A 63 -15.79 -3.03 0.25
CA VAL A 63 -14.97 -1.82 0.35
C VAL A 63 -15.33 -1.02 1.60
N GLU A 64 -16.62 -0.87 1.91
CA GLU A 64 -17.08 -0.14 3.09
C GLU A 64 -16.59 -0.74 4.42
N VAL A 65 -16.38 -2.06 4.48
CA VAL A 65 -15.81 -2.73 5.66
C VAL A 65 -14.29 -2.92 5.58
N GLY A 66 -13.64 -2.39 4.54
CA GLY A 66 -12.19 -2.48 4.35
C GLY A 66 -11.65 -3.87 3.96
N ARG A 67 -12.52 -4.82 3.58
CA ARG A 67 -12.14 -6.17 3.12
C ARG A 67 -11.59 -6.17 1.70
N GLN A 68 -12.05 -5.26 0.86
CA GLN A 68 -11.59 -5.11 -0.52
C GLN A 68 -10.92 -3.74 -0.70
N PHE A 69 -9.72 -3.73 -1.27
CA PHE A 69 -9.02 -2.50 -1.62
C PHE A 69 -9.24 -2.17 -3.09
N ALA A 70 -10.16 -1.24 -3.36
CA ALA A 70 -10.51 -0.83 -4.72
C ALA A 70 -9.45 0.13 -5.33
N PRO A 71 -9.31 0.12 -6.67
CA PRO A 71 -8.33 0.96 -7.37
C PRO A 71 -8.76 2.44 -7.38
N ARG A 72 -7.87 3.32 -7.81
CA ARG A 72 -8.06 4.79 -7.76
C ARG A 72 -9.34 5.25 -8.46
N GLU A 73 -9.67 4.64 -9.60
CA GLU A 73 -10.81 4.99 -10.45
C GLU A 73 -12.13 4.80 -9.72
N PHE A 74 -12.22 3.78 -8.87
CA PHE A 74 -13.38 3.55 -8.01
C PHE A 74 -13.59 4.72 -7.03
N TRP A 75 -12.51 5.17 -6.39
CA TRP A 75 -12.57 6.25 -5.40
C TRP A 75 -12.93 7.59 -6.04
N ILE A 76 -12.43 7.87 -7.25
CA ILE A 76 -12.86 9.03 -8.04
C ILE A 76 -14.36 8.96 -8.34
N ALA A 77 -14.84 7.81 -8.83
CA ALA A 77 -16.24 7.65 -9.18
C ALA A 77 -17.16 7.83 -7.96
N CYS A 78 -16.79 7.28 -6.81
CA CYS A 78 -17.52 7.49 -5.55
C CYS A 78 -17.49 8.95 -5.09
N ASP A 79 -16.34 9.61 -5.18
CA ASP A 79 -16.18 11.02 -4.79
C ASP A 79 -17.10 11.94 -5.60
N VAL A 80 -17.14 11.73 -6.92
CA VAL A 80 -18.04 12.45 -7.83
C VAL A 80 -19.51 12.09 -7.56
N ALA A 81 -19.84 10.80 -7.45
CA ALA A 81 -21.22 10.33 -7.28
C ALA A 81 -21.86 10.77 -5.94
N LEU A 82 -21.03 11.00 -4.93
CA LEU A 82 -21.47 11.41 -3.58
C LEU A 82 -21.21 12.90 -3.30
N GLY A 83 -20.61 13.64 -4.22
CA GLY A 83 -20.30 15.06 -4.06
C GLY A 83 -19.30 15.33 -2.92
N CYS A 84 -18.24 14.53 -2.82
CA CYS A 84 -17.27 14.62 -1.72
C CYS A 84 -16.12 15.61 -1.95
N GLU A 85 -16.11 16.33 -3.07
CA GLU A 85 -15.14 17.40 -3.38
C GLU A 85 -13.66 17.00 -3.20
N GLY A 86 -13.33 15.75 -3.52
CA GLY A 86 -11.99 15.18 -3.42
C GLY A 86 -11.65 14.57 -2.06
N ALA A 87 -12.53 14.63 -1.05
CA ALA A 87 -12.27 14.13 0.29
C ALA A 87 -12.05 12.60 0.31
N LEU A 88 -12.82 11.83 -0.48
CA LEU A 88 -12.64 10.38 -0.59
C LEU A 88 -11.35 10.04 -1.33
N LEU A 89 -11.02 10.78 -2.38
CA LEU A 89 -9.77 10.59 -3.11
C LEU A 89 -8.54 10.91 -2.24
N ALA A 90 -8.60 11.95 -1.43
CA ALA A 90 -7.55 12.31 -0.49
C ALA A 90 -7.38 11.23 0.62
N ALA A 91 -8.49 10.70 1.13
CA ALA A 91 -8.46 9.60 2.10
C ALA A 91 -7.86 8.33 1.50
N TRP A 92 -8.22 7.99 0.26
CA TRP A 92 -7.60 6.89 -0.48
C TRP A 92 -6.10 7.08 -0.65
N GLY A 93 -5.65 8.28 -1.04
CA GLY A 93 -4.23 8.57 -1.22
C GLY A 93 -3.40 8.33 0.04
N ARG A 94 -3.94 8.63 1.23
CA ARG A 94 -3.28 8.31 2.51
C ARG A 94 -3.17 6.80 2.74
N ALA A 95 -4.22 6.05 2.47
CA ALA A 95 -4.23 4.59 2.62
C ALA A 95 -3.29 3.91 1.60
N ASP A 96 -3.28 4.38 0.35
CA ASP A 96 -2.37 3.88 -0.69
C ASP A 96 -0.90 4.18 -0.36
N ALA A 97 -0.60 5.38 0.17
CA ALA A 97 0.75 5.72 0.61
C ALA A 97 1.27 4.76 1.70
N LEU A 98 0.44 4.38 2.68
CA LEU A 98 0.81 3.36 3.67
C LEU A 98 1.02 2.00 3.02
N ALA A 99 0.13 1.57 2.13
CA ALA A 99 0.26 0.29 1.44
C ALA A 99 1.53 0.23 0.56
N ARG A 100 1.89 1.34 -0.11
CA ARG A 100 3.13 1.48 -0.87
C ARG A 100 4.34 1.40 0.03
N ARG A 101 4.32 2.08 1.18
CA ARG A 101 5.42 2.07 2.14
C ARG A 101 5.67 0.67 2.71
N LEU A 102 4.62 -0.08 3.02
CA LEU A 102 4.74 -1.47 3.45
C LEU A 102 5.41 -2.34 2.37
N ARG A 103 4.98 -2.22 1.10
CA ARG A 103 5.61 -2.94 -0.03
C ARG A 103 7.08 -2.58 -0.22
N GLU A 104 7.45 -1.31 0.00
CA GLU A 104 8.85 -0.88 -0.02
C GLU A 104 9.64 -1.52 1.13
N GLN A 105 9.08 -1.55 2.35
CA GLN A 105 9.69 -2.19 3.51
C GLN A 105 9.90 -3.70 3.33
N GLU A 106 8.93 -4.39 2.74
CA GLU A 106 9.03 -5.82 2.40
C GLU A 106 10.16 -6.07 1.39
N LYS A 107 10.28 -5.23 0.35
CA LYS A 107 11.36 -5.31 -0.64
C LYS A 107 12.73 -5.03 -0.01
N GLU A 108 12.83 -4.00 0.84
CA GLU A 108 14.05 -3.68 1.57
C GLU A 108 14.46 -4.83 2.52
N ALA A 109 13.50 -5.44 3.21
CA ALA A 109 13.72 -6.59 4.07
C ALA A 109 14.19 -7.81 3.27
N GLN A 110 13.59 -8.08 2.11
CA GLN A 110 14.01 -9.14 1.20
C GLN A 110 15.43 -8.92 0.68
N ILE A 111 15.77 -7.71 0.23
CA ILE A 111 17.13 -7.38 -0.20
C ILE A 111 18.12 -7.57 0.95
N ARG A 112 17.80 -7.08 2.14
CA ARG A 112 18.63 -7.28 3.34
C ARG A 112 18.83 -8.75 3.65
N GLN A 113 17.79 -9.58 3.54
CA GLN A 113 17.89 -11.01 3.75
C GLN A 113 18.81 -11.68 2.72
N LEU A 114 18.70 -11.31 1.44
CA LEU A 114 19.59 -11.83 0.39
C LEU A 114 21.05 -11.45 0.63
N LEU A 115 21.32 -10.21 1.06
CA LEU A 115 22.67 -9.75 1.37
C LEU A 115 23.25 -10.35 2.66
N ALA A 116 22.40 -10.78 3.59
CA ALA A 116 22.82 -11.43 4.83
C ALA A 116 23.11 -12.93 4.65
N GLN A 117 22.74 -13.53 3.52
CA GLN A 117 23.13 -14.91 3.24
C GLN A 117 24.65 -14.97 3.06
N PRO A 118 25.34 -15.91 3.74
CA PRO A 118 26.75 -16.11 3.47
C PRO A 118 26.89 -16.40 1.98
N PRO A 119 27.91 -15.84 1.30
CA PRO A 119 28.18 -16.25 -0.06
C PRO A 119 28.33 -17.78 -0.07
N PRO A 120 27.87 -18.49 -1.12
CA PRO A 120 28.16 -19.90 -1.23
C PRO A 120 29.67 -20.09 -0.98
N GLY A 121 30.05 -21.07 -0.15
CA GLY A 121 31.46 -21.38 0.09
C GLY A 121 32.18 -21.51 -1.25
N CYS A 122 33.51 -21.24 -1.29
CA CYS A 122 34.25 -21.02 -2.55
C CYS A 122 33.64 -21.80 -3.72
N VAL A 123 33.07 -21.10 -4.70
CA VAL A 123 32.41 -21.74 -5.86
C VAL A 123 33.32 -22.81 -6.47
N CYS A 124 34.63 -22.57 -6.42
CA CYS A 124 35.69 -23.53 -6.74
C CYS A 124 35.60 -24.86 -5.98
N ARG A 125 35.43 -24.82 -4.66
CA ARG A 125 35.41 -26.00 -3.78
C ARG A 125 34.12 -26.80 -3.95
N GLU A 126 32.99 -26.13 -4.13
CA GLU A 126 31.71 -26.79 -4.37
C GLU A 126 31.67 -27.43 -5.77
N LEU A 127 32.18 -26.74 -6.79
CA LEU A 127 32.33 -27.30 -8.13
C LEU A 127 33.29 -28.50 -8.14
N HIS A 128 34.44 -28.40 -7.46
CA HIS A 128 35.37 -29.53 -7.33
C HIS A 128 34.74 -30.72 -6.59
N ARG A 129 33.93 -30.47 -5.55
CA ARG A 129 33.17 -31.53 -4.85
C ARG A 129 32.20 -32.24 -5.80
N LEU A 130 31.38 -31.49 -6.53
CA LEU A 130 30.41 -32.04 -7.48
C LEU A 130 31.08 -32.80 -8.64
N LEU A 131 32.20 -32.29 -9.16
CA LEU A 131 32.97 -32.97 -10.22
C LEU A 131 33.65 -34.25 -9.72
N ALA A 132 34.14 -34.26 -8.48
CA ALA A 132 34.68 -35.48 -7.86
C ALA A 132 33.57 -36.54 -7.63
N GLU A 133 32.38 -36.12 -7.21
CA GLU A 133 31.22 -36.99 -6.99
C GLU A 133 30.64 -37.56 -8.29
N SER A 134 30.72 -36.82 -9.41
CA SER A 134 30.24 -37.27 -10.72
C SER A 134 31.19 -38.23 -11.45
N GLY A 135 32.36 -38.52 -10.85
CA GLY A 135 33.38 -39.38 -11.45
C GLY A 135 34.07 -38.74 -12.65
N TRP A 136 33.94 -37.43 -12.84
CA TRP A 136 34.60 -36.69 -13.91
C TRP A 136 36.12 -36.78 -13.72
N ARG A 137 36.82 -37.24 -14.77
CA ARG A 137 38.28 -37.22 -14.86
C ARG A 137 38.64 -36.32 -16.04
N SER A 138 39.42 -35.28 -15.78
CA SER A 138 39.95 -34.33 -16.78
C SER A 138 40.82 -35.04 -17.81
#